data_AF-A0A176S7A3-F1
#
_entry.id   AF-A0A176S7A3-F1
#
_cell.length_a   1.000
_cell.length_b   1.000
_cell.length_c   1.000
_cell.angle_alpha   90.00
_cell.angle_beta   90.00
_cell.angle_gamma   90.00
#
_symmetry.space_group_name_H-M   'P 1'
#
loop_
_entity.id
_entity.type
_entity.pdbx_description
1 polymer ?
#
loop_
_entity_poly.entity_id
_entity_poly.type
_entity_poly.pdbx_seq_one_letter_code
_entity_poly.pdbx_strand_id
1 'polypeptide(L)'
;MIHFINFNKSSPEMVSLTVPDKEVAILAGWVTLCSDKHVAQGDPIKDLQLLDACFSKYDKRFKLSQTDNELLSKLTTSIFEKRNILFAQGYNNFKTVLSTHFFNDLKFKFKNNFDVQTRAKLFKSERYSDESYYFYFDTGKVTSGLRGLLLTDKSIIWKNLLGSSISWRNLTGSATRLPFNEISSVTLVHEIGFDAITGWKLRLNGDDNYDIVLSGVYEDNVELFGSALVYFINIASAANLSLEVPAETRDVLTKSFLERHPKIKSMTDSVFEVLVPKSSE
;
A
#
# COMPACT_ATOMS: atom_id res chain seq x y z
N MET A 1 -27.71 12.56 6.09
CA MET A 1 -28.90 13.41 5.84
C MET A 1 -29.11 14.23 7.11
N ILE A 2 -29.12 15.56 7.02
CA ILE A 2 -29.36 16.44 8.18
C ILE A 2 -30.73 17.08 7.97
N HIS A 3 -31.60 16.98 8.96
CA HIS A 3 -32.94 17.57 8.93
C HIS A 3 -32.93 18.88 9.72
N PHE A 4 -33.37 19.96 9.08
CA PHE A 4 -33.65 21.23 9.76
C PHE A 4 -35.16 21.42 9.86
N ILE A 5 -35.63 21.85 11.03
CA ILE A 5 -37.00 22.27 11.25
C ILE A 5 -37.07 23.77 10.94
N ASN A 6 -37.85 24.15 9.93
CA ASN A 6 -38.11 25.56 9.65
C ASN A 6 -39.18 26.08 10.64
N PHE A 7 -38.74 26.75 11.70
CA PHE A 7 -39.62 27.30 12.74
C PHE A 7 -40.48 28.50 12.28
N ASN A 8 -40.26 29.05 11.08
CA ASN A 8 -41.00 30.19 10.56
C ASN A 8 -42.28 29.81 9.78
N LYS A 9 -42.63 28.52 9.69
CA LYS A 9 -43.89 28.06 9.09
C LYS A 9 -44.81 27.46 10.16
N SER A 10 -46.11 27.71 10.01
CA SER A 10 -47.19 27.16 10.85
C SER A 10 -47.32 25.63 10.79
N SER A 11 -46.57 24.98 9.90
CA SER A 11 -46.32 23.55 9.85
C SER A 11 -44.80 23.35 9.68
N PRO A 12 -44.12 22.67 10.63
CA PRO A 12 -42.69 22.40 10.50
C PRO A 12 -42.45 21.50 9.29
N GLU A 13 -41.94 22.08 8.21
CA GLU A 13 -41.56 21.38 6.99
C GLU A 13 -40.14 20.84 7.17
N MET A 14 -39.98 19.52 7.10
CA MET A 14 -38.65 18.90 7.10
C MET A 14 -37.96 19.21 5.77
N VAL A 15 -36.97 20.10 5.81
CA VAL A 15 -36.12 20.37 4.65
C VAL A 15 -34.96 19.39 4.69
N SER A 16 -34.94 18.44 3.74
CA SER A 16 -33.80 17.56 3.53
C SER A 16 -32.74 18.27 2.71
N LEU A 17 -31.67 18.71 3.37
CA LEU A 17 -30.48 19.21 2.68
C LEU A 17 -29.52 18.03 2.43
N THR A 18 -29.28 17.76 1.14
CA THR A 18 -28.23 16.82 0.74
C THR A 18 -26.88 17.52 0.86
N VAL A 19 -26.17 17.25 1.96
CA VAL A 19 -24.78 17.65 2.15
C VAL A 19 -23.90 16.75 1.26
N PRO A 20 -23.00 17.29 0.42
CA PRO A 20 -22.15 16.44 -0.39
C PRO A 20 -21.16 15.65 0.48
N ASP A 21 -20.74 14.49 -0.01
CA ASP A 21 -19.94 13.53 0.76
C ASP A 21 -18.62 14.11 1.26
N LYS A 22 -18.03 15.03 0.49
CA LYS A 22 -16.77 15.66 0.82
C LYS A 22 -16.89 16.52 2.08
N GLU A 23 -17.98 17.24 2.24
CA GLU A 23 -18.28 18.06 3.41
C GLU A 23 -18.55 17.20 4.64
N VAL A 24 -19.25 16.07 4.47
CA VAL A 24 -19.44 15.08 5.55
C VAL A 24 -18.10 14.51 6.00
N ALA A 25 -17.25 14.15 5.04
CA ALA A 25 -15.92 13.62 5.29
C ALA A 25 -14.99 14.64 5.98
N ILE A 26 -15.10 15.93 5.64
CA ILE A 26 -14.40 17.02 6.35
C ILE A 26 -14.85 17.07 7.81
N LEU A 27 -16.16 17.06 8.07
CA LEU A 27 -16.72 17.08 9.42
C LEU A 27 -16.36 15.82 10.23
N ALA A 28 -16.22 14.67 9.56
CA ALA A 28 -15.73 13.43 10.14
C ALA A 28 -14.23 13.46 10.49
N GLY A 29 -13.51 14.55 10.16
CA GLY A 29 -12.09 14.71 10.45
C GLY A 29 -11.18 14.43 9.27
N TRP A 30 -11.64 14.71 8.05
CA TRP A 30 -10.91 14.46 6.80
C TRP A 30 -10.64 12.98 6.55
N VAL A 31 -11.66 12.14 6.74
CA VAL A 31 -11.60 10.69 6.50
C VAL A 31 -12.53 10.26 5.37
N THR A 32 -12.16 9.22 4.63
CA THR A 32 -13.02 8.65 3.57
C THR A 32 -14.25 7.95 4.17
N LEU A 33 -15.31 7.80 3.35
CA LEU A 33 -16.57 7.18 3.74
C LEU A 33 -17.03 6.16 2.68
N CYS A 34 -16.10 5.36 2.15
CA CYS A 34 -16.38 4.52 0.98
C CYS A 34 -17.02 3.17 1.33
N SER A 35 -16.66 2.60 2.47
CA SER A 35 -17.22 1.36 3.01
C SER A 35 -18.73 1.45 3.22
N ASP A 36 -19.25 2.61 3.64
CA ASP A 36 -20.68 2.82 3.86
C ASP A 36 -21.52 2.70 2.57
N LYS A 37 -20.88 2.90 1.42
CA LYS A 37 -21.50 2.84 0.09
C LYS A 37 -21.14 1.56 -0.67
N HIS A 38 -20.32 0.70 -0.06
CA HIS A 38 -19.85 -0.50 -0.70
C HIS A 38 -20.98 -1.54 -0.76
N VAL A 39 -21.26 -2.02 -1.97
CA VAL A 39 -22.18 -3.14 -2.21
C VAL A 39 -21.35 -4.30 -2.72
N ALA A 40 -21.19 -5.33 -1.89
CA ALA A 40 -20.38 -6.50 -2.20
C ALA A 40 -20.86 -7.18 -3.50
N GLN A 41 -19.93 -7.35 -4.44
CA GLN A 41 -20.16 -8.02 -5.71
C GLN A 41 -19.83 -9.52 -5.65
N GLY A 42 -19.20 -9.97 -4.55
CA GLY A 42 -18.77 -11.36 -4.37
C GLY A 42 -17.46 -11.71 -5.08
N ASP A 43 -16.83 -10.74 -5.73
CA ASP A 43 -15.51 -10.86 -6.35
C ASP A 43 -14.56 -9.81 -5.73
N PRO A 44 -13.58 -10.24 -4.91
CA PRO A 44 -12.67 -9.32 -4.23
C PRO A 44 -11.95 -8.33 -5.15
N ILE A 45 -11.67 -8.71 -6.40
CA ILE A 45 -11.03 -7.82 -7.37
C ILE A 45 -11.97 -6.71 -7.81
N LYS A 46 -13.23 -7.05 -8.12
CA LYS A 46 -14.24 -6.05 -8.49
C LYS A 46 -14.58 -5.15 -7.30
N ASP A 47 -14.69 -5.74 -6.12
CA ASP A 47 -14.95 -5.02 -4.88
C ASP A 47 -13.83 -4.01 -4.58
N LEU A 48 -12.57 -4.41 -4.77
CA LEU A 48 -11.41 -3.50 -4.65
C LEU A 48 -11.46 -2.37 -5.68
N GLN A 49 -11.80 -2.66 -6.94
CA GLN A 49 -11.89 -1.65 -7.99
C GLN A 49 -13.01 -0.62 -7.72
N LEU A 50 -14.16 -1.06 -7.21
CA LEU A 50 -15.24 -0.16 -6.82
C LEU A 50 -14.85 0.71 -5.63
N LEU A 51 -14.19 0.09 -4.64
CA LEU A 51 -13.68 0.79 -3.48
C LEU A 51 -12.64 1.85 -3.86
N ASP A 52 -11.69 1.50 -4.73
CA ASP A 52 -10.68 2.41 -5.28
C ASP A 52 -11.30 3.57 -6.09
N ALA A 53 -12.30 3.27 -6.92
CA ALA A 53 -13.04 4.29 -7.65
C ALA A 53 -13.75 5.28 -6.71
N CYS A 54 -14.22 4.83 -5.55
CA CYS A 54 -14.75 5.72 -4.52
C CYS A 54 -13.65 6.60 -3.92
N PHE A 55 -12.52 6.00 -3.51
CA PHE A 55 -11.41 6.74 -2.92
C PHE A 55 -10.83 7.80 -3.85
N SER A 56 -10.81 7.55 -5.17
CA SER A 56 -10.33 8.50 -6.18
C SER A 56 -11.09 9.84 -6.21
N LYS A 57 -12.28 9.91 -5.60
CA LYS A 57 -13.07 11.14 -5.47
C LYS A 57 -12.57 12.05 -4.35
N TYR A 58 -11.79 11.51 -3.43
CA TYR A 58 -11.21 12.25 -2.32
C TYR A 58 -9.86 12.85 -2.71
N ASP A 59 -9.56 14.02 -2.18
CA ASP A 59 -8.25 14.66 -2.33
C ASP A 59 -7.21 13.94 -1.44
N LYS A 60 -5.91 14.09 -1.74
CA LYS A 60 -4.78 13.50 -1.00
C LYS A 60 -4.72 13.88 0.49
N ARG A 61 -5.49 14.90 0.89
CA ARG A 61 -5.64 15.35 2.27
C ARG A 61 -6.54 14.43 3.11
N PHE A 62 -7.39 13.64 2.46
CA PHE A 62 -8.24 12.68 3.15
C PHE A 62 -7.46 11.42 3.46
N LYS A 63 -7.65 10.91 4.68
CA LYS A 63 -7.10 9.65 5.15
C LYS A 63 -8.15 8.56 5.04
N LEU A 64 -7.73 7.31 4.95
CA LEU A 64 -8.69 6.20 5.07
C LEU A 64 -9.37 6.22 6.43
N SER A 65 -10.69 6.09 6.48
CA SER A 65 -11.33 5.75 7.75
C SER A 65 -10.89 4.35 8.20
N GLN A 66 -11.07 4.04 9.49
CA GLN A 66 -10.78 2.69 9.99
C GLN A 66 -11.57 1.62 9.24
N THR A 67 -12.87 1.83 9.02
CA THR A 67 -13.73 0.87 8.32
C THR A 67 -13.34 0.72 6.85
N ASP A 68 -12.86 1.78 6.21
CA ASP A 68 -12.28 1.70 4.86
C ASP A 68 -10.96 0.91 4.86
N ASN A 69 -10.10 1.12 5.86
CA ASN A 69 -8.84 0.41 6.01
C ASN A 69 -9.05 -1.09 6.27
N GLU A 70 -10.00 -1.44 7.15
CA GLU A 70 -10.40 -2.82 7.44
C GLU A 70 -10.96 -3.52 6.19
N LEU A 71 -11.84 -2.85 5.44
CA LEU A 71 -12.39 -3.38 4.20
C LEU A 71 -11.29 -3.60 3.16
N LEU A 72 -10.40 -2.62 2.97
CA LEU A 72 -9.25 -2.74 2.09
C LEU A 72 -8.40 -3.96 2.46
N SER A 73 -8.00 -4.06 3.73
CA SER A 73 -7.19 -5.16 4.26
C SER A 73 -7.85 -6.52 4.02
N LYS A 74 -9.16 -6.64 4.28
CA LYS A 74 -9.94 -7.86 4.01
C LYS A 74 -9.92 -8.24 2.53
N LEU A 75 -10.16 -7.27 1.64
CA LEU A 75 -10.18 -7.51 0.19
C LEU A 75 -8.81 -7.92 -0.32
N THR A 76 -7.75 -7.20 0.06
CA THR A 76 -6.39 -7.49 -0.40
C THR A 76 -5.88 -8.82 0.14
N THR A 77 -6.21 -9.17 1.39
CA THR A 77 -5.90 -10.48 1.97
C THR A 77 -6.56 -11.60 1.17
N SER A 78 -7.87 -11.48 0.89
CA SER A 78 -8.60 -12.46 0.09
C SER A 78 -8.05 -12.63 -1.34
N ILE A 79 -7.56 -11.54 -1.94
CA ILE A 79 -6.88 -11.58 -3.25
C ILE A 79 -5.56 -12.35 -3.14
N PHE A 80 -4.75 -12.09 -2.11
CA PHE A 80 -3.42 -12.68 -1.94
C PHE A 80 -3.44 -14.13 -1.45
N GLU A 81 -4.53 -14.59 -0.83
CA GLU A 81 -4.75 -15.99 -0.44
C GLU A 81 -4.89 -16.93 -1.64
N LYS A 82 -5.29 -16.43 -2.81
CA LYS A 82 -5.43 -17.23 -4.03
C LYS A 82 -4.06 -17.56 -4.63
N ARG A 83 -3.45 -18.65 -4.14
CA ARG A 83 -2.09 -19.10 -4.52
C ARG A 83 -2.09 -20.14 -5.66
N ASN A 84 -3.12 -20.97 -5.77
CA ASN A 84 -3.26 -21.98 -6.83
C ASN A 84 -3.90 -21.39 -8.09
N ILE A 85 -3.25 -20.41 -8.69
CA ILE A 85 -3.71 -19.75 -9.92
C ILE A 85 -2.58 -19.69 -10.95
N LEU A 86 -2.95 -19.55 -12.22
CA LEU A 86 -1.96 -19.35 -13.27
C LEU A 86 -1.21 -18.03 -13.03
N PHE A 87 0.11 -18.03 -13.26
CA PHE A 87 0.95 -16.84 -13.07
C PHE A 87 0.40 -15.59 -13.77
N ALA A 88 -0.17 -15.72 -14.98
CA ALA A 88 -0.79 -14.60 -15.69
C ALA A 88 -2.00 -14.00 -14.95
N GLN A 89 -2.82 -14.83 -14.30
CA GLN A 89 -3.93 -14.39 -13.48
C GLN A 89 -3.43 -13.73 -12.18
N GLY A 90 -2.46 -14.35 -11.51
CA GLY A 90 -1.84 -13.77 -10.32
C GLY A 90 -1.16 -12.43 -10.60
N TYR A 91 -0.47 -12.32 -11.74
CA TYR A 91 0.12 -11.06 -12.16
C TYR A 91 -0.92 -9.96 -12.38
N ASN A 92 -2.09 -10.29 -12.94
CA ASN A 92 -3.18 -9.33 -13.10
C ASN A 92 -3.74 -8.87 -11.74
N ASN A 93 -3.86 -9.78 -10.76
CA ASN A 93 -4.25 -9.43 -9.40
C ASN A 93 -3.23 -8.48 -8.75
N PHE A 94 -1.95 -8.84 -8.81
CA PHE A 94 -0.83 -8.01 -8.34
C PHE A 94 -0.87 -6.61 -8.95
N LYS A 95 -1.00 -6.53 -10.28
CA LYS A 95 -1.10 -5.27 -11.00
C LYS A 95 -2.30 -4.46 -10.55
N THR A 96 -3.46 -5.10 -10.37
CA THR A 96 -4.70 -4.41 -9.97
C THR A 96 -4.54 -3.78 -8.59
N VAL A 97 -4.00 -4.51 -7.61
CA VAL A 97 -3.76 -3.97 -6.26
C VAL A 97 -2.78 -2.80 -6.29
N LEU A 98 -1.68 -2.91 -7.02
CA LEU A 98 -0.68 -1.83 -7.11
C LEU A 98 -1.09 -0.67 -8.04
N SER A 99 -2.21 -0.78 -8.77
CA SER A 99 -2.76 0.30 -9.60
C SER A 99 -3.83 1.12 -8.88
N THR A 100 -4.08 0.83 -7.60
CA THR A 100 -4.99 1.61 -6.77
C THR A 100 -4.43 3.01 -6.50
N HIS A 101 -5.32 3.95 -6.18
CA HIS A 101 -4.95 5.34 -5.95
C HIS A 101 -3.91 5.54 -4.83
N PHE A 102 -3.80 4.58 -3.91
CA PHE A 102 -2.80 4.51 -2.84
C PHE A 102 -1.36 4.59 -3.34
N PHE A 103 -1.12 4.13 -4.58
CA PHE A 103 0.20 4.03 -5.16
C PHE A 103 0.40 4.91 -6.40
N ASN A 104 -0.60 5.71 -6.78
CA ASN A 104 -0.56 6.51 -8.01
C ASN A 104 0.66 7.46 -8.08
N ASP A 105 1.14 7.93 -6.93
CA ASP A 105 2.29 8.84 -6.86
C ASP A 105 3.65 8.13 -7.07
N LEU A 106 3.69 6.79 -6.98
CA LEU A 106 4.92 6.00 -7.05
C LEU A 106 5.36 5.63 -8.47
N LYS A 107 4.62 6.07 -9.49
CA LYS A 107 4.95 5.94 -10.92
C LYS A 107 5.45 4.54 -11.33
N PHE A 108 4.79 3.50 -10.83
CA PHE A 108 5.15 2.12 -11.13
C PHE A 108 5.12 1.83 -12.64
N LYS A 109 6.06 0.97 -13.08
CA LYS A 109 6.07 0.44 -14.46
C LYS A 109 5.78 -1.05 -14.43
N PHE A 110 4.79 -1.47 -15.21
CA PHE A 110 4.40 -2.87 -15.41
C PHE A 110 4.92 -3.38 -16.75
N LYS A 111 4.96 -4.70 -16.98
CA LYS A 111 5.56 -5.41 -18.15
C LYS A 111 5.38 -4.72 -19.51
N ASN A 112 4.21 -4.15 -19.78
CA ASN A 112 3.88 -3.52 -21.06
C ASN A 112 4.19 -2.02 -21.14
N ASN A 113 4.61 -1.40 -20.04
CA ASN A 113 4.88 0.03 -19.92
C ASN A 113 6.38 0.35 -19.92
N PHE A 114 7.23 -0.63 -20.21
CA PHE A 114 8.66 -0.41 -20.34
C PHE A 114 9.02 -0.10 -21.80
N ASP A 115 9.53 1.10 -22.06
CA ASP A 115 10.14 1.41 -23.34
C ASP A 115 11.41 0.56 -23.56
N VAL A 116 11.80 0.39 -24.83
CA VAL A 116 12.91 -0.50 -25.24
C VAL A 116 14.24 -0.05 -24.64
N GLN A 117 14.47 1.27 -24.53
CA GLN A 117 15.71 1.80 -23.98
C GLN A 117 15.81 1.56 -22.48
N THR A 118 14.71 1.74 -21.75
CA THR A 118 14.60 1.44 -20.32
C THR A 118 14.85 -0.05 -20.07
N ARG A 119 14.25 -0.96 -20.86
CA ARG A 119 14.54 -2.41 -20.76
C ARG A 119 16.00 -2.74 -21.03
N ALA A 120 16.61 -2.12 -22.03
CA ALA A 120 18.00 -2.40 -22.37
C ALA A 120 19.00 -1.92 -21.31
N LYS A 121 18.61 -0.95 -20.46
CA LYS A 121 19.48 -0.36 -19.44
C LYS A 121 19.21 -0.91 -18.04
N LEU A 122 17.95 -1.14 -17.66
CA LEU A 122 17.56 -1.57 -16.31
C LEU A 122 18.27 -2.85 -15.87
N PHE A 123 19.14 -2.69 -14.86
CA PHE A 123 19.91 -3.77 -14.23
C PHE A 123 20.57 -4.70 -15.24
N LYS A 124 21.10 -4.14 -16.34
CA LYS A 124 21.62 -4.92 -17.46
C LYS A 124 22.77 -5.87 -17.03
N SER A 125 23.57 -5.45 -16.05
CA SER A 125 24.73 -6.22 -15.59
C SER A 125 24.36 -7.35 -14.62
N GLU A 126 23.20 -7.24 -13.97
CA GLU A 126 22.75 -8.17 -12.94
C GLU A 126 21.69 -9.15 -13.47
N ARG A 127 20.91 -8.73 -14.47
CA ARG A 127 19.82 -9.53 -15.04
C ARG A 127 20.36 -10.61 -15.99
N TYR A 128 19.79 -11.80 -15.90
CA TYR A 128 20.05 -12.84 -16.89
C TYR A 128 19.25 -12.61 -18.18
N SER A 129 19.85 -12.94 -19.33
CA SER A 129 19.28 -12.59 -20.63
C SER A 129 17.88 -13.16 -20.88
N ASP A 130 17.58 -14.31 -20.26
CA ASP A 130 16.33 -15.07 -20.37
C ASP A 130 15.23 -14.63 -19.37
N GLU A 131 15.52 -13.69 -18.47
CA GLU A 131 14.52 -13.16 -17.52
C GLU A 131 13.62 -12.10 -18.18
N SER A 132 12.31 -12.23 -17.95
CA SER A 132 11.29 -11.30 -18.42
C SER A 132 10.92 -10.28 -17.35
N TYR A 133 10.81 -9.00 -17.72
CA TYR A 133 10.41 -7.92 -16.81
C TYR A 133 8.91 -7.94 -16.51
N TYR A 134 8.54 -7.72 -15.24
CA TYR A 134 7.13 -7.65 -14.82
C TYR A 134 6.75 -6.37 -14.07
N PHE A 135 7.66 -5.86 -13.26
CA PHE A 135 7.40 -4.70 -12.41
C PHE A 135 8.68 -3.92 -12.14
N TYR A 136 8.57 -2.61 -12.06
CA TYR A 136 9.63 -1.71 -11.62
C TYR A 136 9.06 -0.57 -10.80
N PHE A 137 9.75 -0.27 -9.70
CA PHE A 137 9.50 0.85 -8.82
C PHE A 137 10.80 1.63 -8.61
N ASP A 138 10.80 2.92 -8.95
CA ASP A 138 11.92 3.81 -8.68
C ASP A 138 11.86 4.30 -7.23
N THR A 139 12.81 3.87 -6.40
CA THR A 139 12.90 4.24 -4.98
C THR A 139 13.68 5.55 -4.76
N GLY A 140 13.88 6.39 -5.80
CA GLY A 140 14.68 7.62 -5.70
C GLY A 140 14.04 8.88 -6.31
N LYS A 141 14.36 10.05 -5.71
CA LYS A 141 14.01 11.38 -6.26
C LYS A 141 15.16 12.06 -7.03
N VAL A 142 16.39 11.54 -6.96
CA VAL A 142 17.59 12.19 -7.54
C VAL A 142 18.28 11.27 -8.56
N THR A 143 18.60 11.86 -9.71
CA THR A 143 19.15 11.23 -10.91
C THR A 143 20.56 10.66 -10.69
N SER A 144 20.67 9.36 -10.44
CA SER A 144 21.86 8.57 -10.83
C SER A 144 21.43 7.13 -11.08
N GLY A 145 22.00 6.48 -12.10
CA GLY A 145 21.51 5.27 -12.76
C GLY A 145 20.85 4.19 -11.88
N LEU A 146 19.60 3.88 -12.26
CA LEU A 146 18.86 2.63 -12.00
C LEU A 146 18.77 2.22 -10.53
N ARG A 147 18.46 3.18 -9.66
CA ARG A 147 17.98 2.89 -8.30
C ARG A 147 16.55 2.36 -8.40
N GLY A 148 16.14 1.57 -7.41
CA GLY A 148 14.81 1.01 -7.38
C GLY A 148 14.77 -0.49 -7.25
N LEU A 149 13.58 -1.02 -7.46
CA LEU A 149 13.21 -2.41 -7.32
C LEU A 149 12.66 -2.92 -8.66
N LEU A 150 13.12 -4.07 -9.11
CA LEU A 150 12.69 -4.74 -10.31
C LEU A 150 12.25 -6.17 -9.97
N LEU A 151 11.09 -6.58 -10.49
CA LEU A 151 10.66 -7.97 -10.48
C LEU A 151 10.70 -8.54 -11.89
N THR A 152 11.34 -9.71 -12.01
CA THR A 152 11.29 -10.55 -13.20
C THR A 152 10.36 -11.75 -12.96
N ASP A 153 10.32 -12.71 -13.87
CA ASP A 153 9.70 -14.02 -13.64
C ASP A 153 10.55 -14.94 -12.73
N LYS A 154 11.80 -14.60 -12.44
CA LYS A 154 12.72 -15.51 -11.71
C LYS A 154 13.38 -14.90 -10.48
N SER A 155 13.47 -13.59 -10.41
CA SER A 155 14.28 -12.88 -9.42
C SER A 155 13.73 -11.51 -9.07
N ILE A 156 14.12 -11.06 -7.89
CA ILE A 156 14.04 -9.68 -7.44
C ILE A 156 15.42 -9.05 -7.60
N ILE A 157 15.47 -7.86 -8.21
CA ILE A 157 16.71 -7.11 -8.40
C ILE A 157 16.49 -5.71 -7.85
N TRP A 158 17.40 -5.22 -7.02
CA TRP A 158 17.27 -3.88 -6.46
C TRP A 158 18.60 -3.18 -6.31
N LYS A 159 18.53 -1.86 -6.21
CA LYS A 159 19.66 -1.00 -5.89
C LYS A 159 19.18 0.14 -5.01
N ASN A 160 19.68 0.16 -3.78
CA ASN A 160 19.36 1.19 -2.81
C ASN A 160 20.15 2.49 -3.08
N LEU A 161 19.70 3.58 -2.48
CA LEU A 161 20.43 4.84 -2.47
C LEU A 161 21.68 4.68 -1.61
N LEU A 162 22.82 5.21 -2.08
CA LEU A 162 24.05 5.24 -1.30
C LEU A 162 23.80 5.91 0.06
N GLY A 163 24.15 5.23 1.16
CA GLY A 163 24.00 5.77 2.51
C GLY A 163 22.57 5.76 3.07
N SER A 164 21.62 5.05 2.43
CA SER A 164 20.26 4.87 2.96
C SER A 164 20.12 3.74 3.99
N SER A 165 21.22 3.11 4.37
CA SER A 165 21.27 2.00 5.33
C SER A 165 22.70 1.80 5.82
N ILE A 166 22.85 1.18 7.00
CA ILE A 166 24.13 0.92 7.67
C ILE A 166 24.86 -0.31 7.08
N SER A 167 24.17 -1.16 6.30
CA SER A 167 24.82 -2.31 5.65
C SER A 167 25.87 -1.91 4.61
N TRP A 168 26.98 -2.65 4.58
CA TRP A 168 28.11 -2.45 3.66
C TRP A 168 27.71 -2.43 2.18
N ARG A 169 26.73 -3.24 1.75
CA ARG A 169 26.24 -3.24 0.36
C ARG A 169 25.48 -1.95 0.02
N ASN A 170 24.79 -1.37 1.00
CA ASN A 170 24.08 -0.11 0.84
C ASN A 170 25.03 1.10 0.88
N LEU A 171 26.21 0.92 1.48
CA LEU A 171 27.32 1.87 1.44
C LEU A 171 28.11 1.84 0.12
N THR A 172 28.02 0.78 -0.69
CA THR A 172 28.61 0.75 -2.04
C THR A 172 27.63 1.18 -3.12
N GLY A 173 26.33 1.11 -2.84
CA GLY A 173 25.27 1.43 -3.80
C GLY A 173 25.23 0.44 -4.97
N SER A 174 25.75 -0.78 -4.79
CA SER A 174 25.70 -1.84 -5.81
C SER A 174 24.30 -2.42 -5.93
N ALA A 175 23.95 -2.88 -7.13
CA ALA A 175 22.72 -3.63 -7.33
C ALA A 175 22.88 -5.06 -6.79
N THR A 176 21.80 -5.62 -6.26
CA THR A 176 21.71 -7.00 -5.80
C THR A 176 20.60 -7.71 -6.56
N ARG A 177 20.86 -8.94 -6.98
CA ARG A 177 19.88 -9.87 -7.55
C ARG A 177 19.73 -11.05 -6.62
N LEU A 178 18.49 -11.41 -6.30
CA LEU A 178 18.17 -12.60 -5.52
C LEU A 178 17.11 -13.43 -6.28
N PRO A 179 17.42 -14.67 -6.69
CA PRO A 179 16.43 -15.60 -7.24
C PRO A 179 15.28 -15.87 -6.26
N PHE A 180 14.05 -15.99 -6.76
CA PHE A 180 12.89 -16.20 -5.89
C PHE A 180 12.93 -17.52 -5.12
N ASN A 181 13.60 -18.55 -5.65
CA ASN A 181 13.80 -19.84 -4.97
C ASN A 181 14.83 -19.79 -3.85
N GLU A 182 15.60 -18.70 -3.73
CA GLU A 182 16.56 -18.48 -2.64
C GLU A 182 15.97 -17.59 -1.52
N ILE A 183 14.72 -17.13 -1.67
CA ILE A 183 14.03 -16.33 -0.65
C ILE A 183 13.31 -17.27 0.31
N SER A 184 13.73 -17.29 1.57
CA SER A 184 13.15 -18.09 2.65
C SER A 184 12.26 -17.28 3.59
N SER A 185 12.50 -15.96 3.72
CA SER A 185 11.67 -15.08 4.55
C SER A 185 11.63 -13.65 3.99
N VAL A 186 10.55 -12.92 4.31
CA VAL A 186 10.38 -11.51 3.98
C VAL A 186 9.80 -10.79 5.20
N THR A 187 10.57 -9.87 5.77
CA THR A 187 10.18 -9.13 6.97
C THR A 187 10.09 -7.64 6.64
N LEU A 188 8.98 -6.99 7.02
CA LEU A 188 8.86 -5.54 6.99
C LEU A 188 9.52 -4.97 8.26
N VAL A 189 10.45 -4.05 8.09
CA VAL A 189 11.21 -3.43 9.18
C VAL A 189 11.17 -1.92 9.06
N HIS A 190 11.06 -1.23 10.20
CA HIS A 190 11.22 0.22 10.30
C HIS A 190 12.50 0.56 11.07
N GLU A 191 13.47 1.20 10.43
CA GLU A 191 14.69 1.66 11.08
C GLU A 191 14.57 3.10 11.55
N ILE A 192 14.68 3.30 12.86
CA ILE A 192 14.60 4.61 13.52
C ILE A 192 15.99 5.26 13.52
N GLY A 193 16.10 6.50 13.03
CA GLY A 193 17.35 7.29 13.13
C GLY A 193 17.89 7.91 11.83
N PHE A 194 17.24 7.68 10.69
CA PHE A 194 17.57 8.35 9.42
C PHE A 194 16.39 9.21 8.94
N ASP A 195 16.41 10.50 9.29
CA ASP A 195 15.36 11.48 8.99
C ASP A 195 15.10 11.73 7.49
N ALA A 196 15.90 11.16 6.58
CA ALA A 196 15.87 11.52 5.16
C ALA A 196 15.08 10.54 4.25
N ILE A 197 14.78 9.30 4.69
CA ILE A 197 14.29 8.24 3.79
C ILE A 197 13.32 7.28 4.52
N THR A 198 12.15 7.77 4.94
CA THR A 198 10.97 7.03 5.47
C THR A 198 11.14 5.89 6.51
N GLY A 199 12.34 5.41 6.83
CA GLY A 199 12.64 4.30 7.74
C GLY A 199 12.30 2.90 7.22
N TRP A 200 11.40 2.78 6.23
CA TRP A 200 10.80 1.50 5.80
C TRP A 200 11.68 0.66 4.89
N LYS A 201 11.80 -0.63 5.21
CA LYS A 201 12.59 -1.62 4.45
C LYS A 201 11.90 -2.99 4.41
N LEU A 202 12.13 -3.74 3.34
CA LEU A 202 11.92 -5.20 3.33
C LEU A 202 13.25 -5.89 3.53
N ARG A 203 13.34 -6.74 4.54
CA ARG A 203 14.50 -7.60 4.80
C ARG A 203 14.21 -8.99 4.24
N LEU A 204 15.05 -9.45 3.31
CA LEU A 204 14.97 -10.81 2.79
C LEU A 204 15.91 -11.74 3.58
N ASN A 205 15.45 -12.95 3.89
CA ASN A 205 16.24 -13.99 4.56
C ASN A 205 16.83 -13.59 5.92
N GLY A 206 16.28 -12.56 6.57
CA GLY A 206 16.80 -12.04 7.84
C GLY A 206 18.16 -11.35 7.77
N ASP A 207 18.69 -11.05 6.58
CA ASP A 207 20.01 -10.45 6.37
C ASP A 207 19.89 -8.96 5.99
N ASP A 208 20.57 -8.08 6.72
CA ASP A 208 20.58 -6.64 6.48
C ASP A 208 21.27 -6.25 5.15
N ASN A 209 22.10 -7.13 4.60
CA ASN A 209 22.65 -7.01 3.26
C ASN A 209 21.60 -7.24 2.17
N TYR A 210 20.46 -7.82 2.54
CA TYR A 210 19.30 -8.00 1.68
C TYR A 210 18.13 -7.07 2.02
N ASP A 211 18.42 -5.95 2.67
CA ASP A 211 17.45 -4.89 2.86
C ASP A 211 17.14 -4.19 1.52
N ILE A 212 15.85 -4.06 1.21
CA ILE A 212 15.30 -3.26 0.11
C ILE A 212 14.65 -2.03 0.74
N VAL A 213 15.20 -0.84 0.47
CA VAL A 213 14.65 0.41 1.03
C VAL A 213 13.42 0.84 0.24
N LEU A 214 12.31 1.04 0.95
CA LEU A 214 11.01 1.40 0.38
C LEU A 214 10.80 2.91 0.36
N SER A 215 11.80 3.65 -0.11
CA SER A 215 11.76 5.10 -0.15
C SER A 215 10.55 5.58 -0.96
N GLY A 216 9.74 6.45 -0.35
CA GLY A 216 8.58 7.06 -1.01
C GLY A 216 7.29 6.26 -0.88
N VAL A 217 7.33 4.98 -0.48
CA VAL A 217 6.11 4.27 -0.08
C VAL A 217 5.63 4.89 1.23
N TYR A 218 4.39 5.41 1.21
CA TYR A 218 3.78 5.98 2.41
C TYR A 218 3.55 4.89 3.46
N GLU A 219 3.69 5.27 4.72
CA GLU A 219 3.54 4.39 5.88
C GLU A 219 2.20 3.64 5.89
N ASP A 220 1.10 4.27 5.48
CA ASP A 220 -0.22 3.60 5.36
C ASP A 220 -0.22 2.39 4.42
N ASN A 221 0.63 2.46 3.40
CA ASN A 221 0.56 1.56 2.27
C ASN A 221 1.75 0.61 2.25
N VAL A 222 2.68 0.72 3.22
CA VAL A 222 3.93 -0.03 3.23
C VAL A 222 3.70 -1.52 3.47
N GLU A 223 2.75 -1.88 4.35
CA GLU A 223 2.37 -3.26 4.61
C GLU A 223 1.64 -3.88 3.41
N LEU A 224 0.75 -3.10 2.77
CA LEU A 224 0.07 -3.53 1.54
C LEU A 224 1.06 -3.73 0.39
N PHE A 225 2.02 -2.81 0.23
CA PHE A 225 3.08 -2.91 -0.77
C PHE A 225 3.97 -4.14 -0.54
N GLY A 226 4.43 -4.35 0.71
CA GLY A 226 5.19 -5.54 1.10
C GLY A 226 4.43 -6.84 0.83
N SER A 227 3.14 -6.87 1.17
CA SER A 227 2.27 -8.03 0.94
C SER A 227 2.10 -8.32 -0.54
N ALA A 228 1.96 -7.29 -1.39
CA ALA A 228 1.88 -7.44 -2.83
C ALA A 228 3.17 -8.02 -3.42
N LEU A 229 4.34 -7.60 -2.91
CA LEU A 229 5.63 -8.15 -3.34
C LEU A 229 5.78 -9.62 -2.94
N VAL A 230 5.44 -9.98 -1.70
CA VAL A 230 5.42 -11.38 -1.24
C VAL A 230 4.47 -12.22 -2.10
N TYR A 231 3.28 -11.70 -2.41
CA TYR A 231 2.33 -12.35 -3.30
C TYR A 231 2.92 -12.61 -4.70
N PHE A 232 3.60 -11.61 -5.28
CA PHE A 232 4.26 -11.78 -6.58
C PHE A 232 5.34 -12.88 -6.53
N ILE A 233 6.17 -12.90 -5.49
CA ILE A 233 7.21 -13.93 -5.31
C ILE A 233 6.55 -15.31 -5.25
N ASN A 234 5.50 -15.47 -4.43
CA ASN A 234 4.79 -16.74 -4.28
C ASN A 234 4.21 -17.26 -5.59
N ILE A 235 3.55 -16.41 -6.40
CA ILE A 235 3.01 -16.86 -7.70
C ILE A 235 4.10 -17.16 -8.73
N ALA A 236 5.29 -16.55 -8.62
CA ALA A 236 6.40 -16.73 -9.55
C ALA A 236 7.22 -18.00 -9.25
N SER A 237 7.44 -18.31 -7.96
CA SER A 237 8.28 -19.45 -7.54
C SER A 237 7.50 -20.61 -6.92
N ALA A 238 6.17 -20.52 -6.84
CA ALA A 238 5.33 -21.44 -6.08
C ALA A 238 5.75 -21.57 -4.60
N ALA A 239 6.32 -20.50 -4.04
CA ALA A 239 6.68 -20.43 -2.63
C ALA A 239 5.46 -20.21 -1.73
N ASN A 240 5.66 -20.38 -0.42
CA ASN A 240 4.64 -20.20 0.60
C ASN A 240 5.06 -19.15 1.64
N LEU A 241 5.61 -18.03 1.15
CA LEU A 241 6.08 -16.95 2.01
C LEU A 241 4.90 -16.15 2.56
N SER A 242 5.09 -15.58 3.76
CA SER A 242 4.24 -14.56 4.36
C SER A 242 5.08 -13.32 4.63
N LEU A 243 4.45 -12.15 4.62
CA LEU A 243 5.09 -10.94 5.14
C LEU A 243 5.10 -11.00 6.66
N GLU A 244 6.29 -11.02 7.24
CA GLU A 244 6.45 -10.90 8.69
C GLU A 244 6.51 -9.43 9.09
N VAL A 245 5.79 -9.06 10.14
CA VAL A 245 5.82 -7.70 10.71
C VAL A 245 6.14 -7.83 12.20
N PRO A 246 7.40 -7.59 12.61
CA PRO A 246 7.82 -7.68 14.01
C PRO A 246 7.03 -6.72 14.91
N ALA A 247 6.93 -7.04 16.20
CA ALA A 247 6.15 -6.27 17.17
C ALA A 247 6.57 -4.78 17.20
N GLU A 248 7.88 -4.50 17.24
CA GLU A 248 8.39 -3.12 17.19
C GLU A 248 7.98 -2.34 15.93
N THR A 249 7.90 -3.01 14.78
CA THR A 249 7.46 -2.40 13.52
C THR A 249 5.94 -2.20 13.53
N ARG A 250 5.20 -3.16 14.09
CA ARG A 250 3.75 -3.05 14.29
C ARG A 250 3.38 -1.89 15.22
N ASP A 251 4.17 -1.65 16.26
CA ASP A 251 3.98 -0.54 17.19
C ASP A 251 4.13 0.82 16.50
N VAL A 252 5.12 0.97 15.60
CA VAL A 252 5.28 2.17 14.78
C VAL A 252 4.07 2.39 13.87
N LEU A 253 3.65 1.36 13.12
CA LEU A 253 2.46 1.44 12.26
C LEU A 253 1.20 1.85 13.06
N THR A 254 1.04 1.24 14.24
CA THR A 254 -0.09 1.51 15.14
C THR A 254 -0.08 2.94 15.64
N LYS A 255 1.06 3.41 16.13
CA LYS A 255 1.22 4.78 16.62
C LYS A 255 0.91 5.78 15.52
N SER A 256 1.49 5.59 14.34
CA SER A 256 1.26 6.49 13.20
C SER A 256 -0.19 6.47 12.73
N PHE A 257 -0.87 5.32 12.77
CA PHE A 257 -2.32 5.26 12.52
C PHE A 257 -3.09 6.11 13.55
N LEU A 258 -2.88 5.90 14.85
CA LEU A 258 -3.59 6.60 15.93
C LEU A 258 -3.34 8.12 15.93
N GLU A 259 -2.10 8.57 15.73
CA GLU A 259 -1.77 10.00 15.60
C GLU A 259 -2.56 10.69 14.48
N ARG A 260 -2.90 9.93 13.44
CA ARG A 260 -3.62 10.43 12.28
C ARG A 260 -5.13 10.29 12.39
N HIS A 261 -5.61 9.51 13.35
CA HIS A 261 -7.01 9.34 13.72
C HIS A 261 -7.23 9.73 15.20
N PRO A 262 -7.08 11.01 15.59
CA PRO A 262 -7.07 11.42 17.00
C PRO A 262 -8.42 11.21 17.74
N LYS A 263 -9.48 10.92 16.99
CA LYS A 263 -10.80 10.55 17.52
C LYS A 263 -10.90 9.06 17.93
N ILE A 264 -9.92 8.26 17.51
CA ILE A 264 -9.78 6.82 17.76
C ILE A 264 -8.72 6.69 18.88
N LYS A 265 -9.07 6.09 20.02
CA LYS A 265 -8.13 5.95 21.16
C LYS A 265 -7.39 4.61 21.12
N SER A 266 -7.88 3.65 20.35
CA SER A 266 -7.32 2.32 20.14
C SER A 266 -7.62 1.82 18.72
N MET A 267 -6.76 0.97 18.15
CA MET A 267 -7.00 0.27 16.87
C MET A 267 -8.30 -0.56 16.85
N THR A 268 -8.91 -0.80 18.01
CA THR A 268 -10.18 -1.51 18.17
C THR A 268 -11.39 -0.59 18.22
N ASP A 269 -11.21 0.73 18.31
CA ASP A 269 -12.31 1.67 18.52
C ASP A 269 -13.01 1.98 17.19
N SER A 270 -14.22 1.47 17.02
CA SER A 270 -15.05 1.79 15.86
C SER A 270 -15.36 3.29 15.78
N VAL A 271 -15.27 3.88 14.58
CA VAL A 271 -15.66 5.28 14.26
C VAL A 271 -17.08 5.59 14.72
N PHE A 272 -17.94 4.58 14.87
CA PHE A 272 -19.32 4.74 15.30
C PHE A 272 -19.51 5.10 16.77
N GLU A 273 -18.56 4.86 17.69
CA GLU A 273 -18.70 5.38 19.06
C GLU A 273 -18.54 6.90 19.15
N VAL A 274 -17.92 7.53 18.15
CA VAL A 274 -17.63 8.98 18.14
C VAL A 274 -18.75 9.81 17.53
N LEU A 275 -19.69 9.19 16.81
CA LEU A 275 -20.81 9.85 16.14
C LEU A 275 -22.17 9.64 16.79
N VAL A 276 -22.27 8.77 17.81
CA VAL A 276 -23.46 8.76 18.67
C VAL A 276 -23.34 9.96 19.61
N PRO A 277 -24.23 10.97 19.54
CA PRO A 277 -24.31 11.95 20.62
C PRO A 277 -24.55 11.13 21.88
N LYS A 278 -23.70 11.28 22.90
CA LYS A 278 -24.12 10.88 24.26
C LYS A 278 -25.48 11.52 24.47
N SER A 279 -26.51 10.70 24.59
CA SER A 279 -27.80 11.18 25.07
C SER A 279 -27.50 11.86 26.40
N SER A 280 -27.61 13.19 26.42
CA SER A 280 -27.69 13.92 27.66
C SER A 280 -28.90 13.37 28.41
N GLU A 281 -28.64 12.88 29.63
CA GLU A 281 -29.67 12.60 30.64
C GLU A 281 -30.69 13.73 30.75
#